data_AF-A0A656GGE0-F1
#
_entry.id   AF-A0A656GGE0-F1
#
_cell.length_a   1.000
_cell.length_b   1.000
_cell.length_c   1.000
_cell.angle_alpha   90.00
_cell.angle_beta   90.00
_cell.angle_gamma   90.00
#
_symmetry.space_group_name_H-M   'P 1'
#
loop_
_entity.id
_entity.type
_entity.pdbx_description
1 polymer ?
#
loop_
_entity_poly.entity_id
_entity_poly.type
_entity_poly.pdbx_seq_one_letter_code
_entity_poly.pdbx_strand_id
1 'polypeptide(L)'
;MVDLVKFSVPLLYSRNKNLQYKENIIQMSTALLKFLKDENLICTTPFTESGELKKDFEIRESDLTEEGVELFKSAIHKWWKKIDAGLDRSDVSFLKSELEKIKKL
;
A
#
# COMPACT_ATOMS: atom_id res chain seq x y z
N MET A 1 21.59 -8.31 -8.30
CA MET A 1 20.59 -8.41 -7.21
C MET A 1 19.22 -8.36 -7.88
N VAL A 2 18.25 -9.17 -7.42
CA VAL A 2 16.90 -9.20 -8.02
C VAL A 2 16.06 -8.14 -7.33
N ASP A 3 15.44 -7.25 -8.11
CA ASP A 3 14.52 -6.24 -7.60
C ASP A 3 13.14 -6.87 -7.33
N LEU A 4 12.75 -6.88 -6.05
CA LEU A 4 11.64 -7.68 -5.54
C LEU A 4 10.33 -6.89 -5.56
N VAL A 5 9.25 -7.52 -6.01
CA VAL A 5 7.90 -6.94 -5.90
C VAL A 5 7.46 -6.96 -4.43
N LYS A 6 7.16 -5.78 -3.87
CA LYS A 6 6.66 -5.61 -2.49
C LYS A 6 5.14 -5.51 -2.42
N PHE A 7 4.52 -4.99 -3.46
CA PHE A 7 3.06 -4.86 -3.57
C PHE A 7 2.63 -4.97 -5.03
N SER A 8 1.53 -5.67 -5.30
CA SER A 8 0.98 -5.80 -6.66
C SER A 8 -0.54 -5.73 -6.62
N VAL A 9 -1.10 -4.64 -7.17
CA VAL A 9 -2.53 -4.48 -7.39
C VAL A 9 -3.08 -5.61 -8.27
N PRO A 10 -2.50 -5.93 -9.45
CA PRO A 10 -3.08 -6.94 -10.33
C PRO A 10 -3.10 -8.32 -9.67
N LEU A 11 -2.02 -8.70 -8.96
CA LEU A 11 -1.95 -9.98 -8.28
C LEU A 11 -2.97 -10.09 -7.14
N LEU A 12 -3.18 -9.03 -6.36
CA LEU A 12 -4.19 -9.03 -5.28
C LEU A 12 -5.61 -9.06 -5.86
N TYR A 13 -5.87 -8.25 -6.88
CA TYR A 13 -7.18 -8.14 -7.52
C TYR A 13 -7.62 -9.44 -8.19
N SER A 14 -6.69 -10.23 -8.75
CA SER A 14 -7.00 -11.48 -9.44
C SER A 14 -7.22 -12.68 -8.50
N ARG A 15 -6.95 -12.57 -7.18
CA ARG A 15 -7.03 -13.71 -6.24
C ARG A 15 -8.44 -14.26 -6.05
N ASN A 16 -9.47 -13.43 -6.29
CA ASN A 16 -10.85 -13.83 -6.09
C ASN A 16 -11.75 -13.20 -7.16
N LYS A 17 -12.76 -13.95 -7.61
CA LYS A 17 -13.75 -13.48 -8.59
C LYS A 17 -14.86 -12.62 -7.98
N ASN A 18 -15.07 -12.71 -6.66
CA ASN A 18 -16.11 -11.97 -5.94
C ASN A 18 -15.93 -10.45 -6.10
N LEU A 19 -17.02 -9.76 -6.45
CA LEU A 19 -16.99 -8.32 -6.74
C LEU A 19 -16.70 -7.49 -5.49
N GLN A 20 -17.32 -7.82 -4.36
CA GLN A 20 -17.06 -7.15 -3.08
C GLN A 20 -15.59 -7.30 -2.65
N TYR A 21 -14.99 -8.48 -2.85
CA TYR A 21 -13.57 -8.68 -2.60
C TYR A 21 -12.72 -7.74 -3.46
N LYS A 22 -13.03 -7.65 -4.75
CA LYS A 22 -12.31 -6.79 -5.70
C LYS A 22 -12.43 -5.31 -5.32
N GLU A 23 -13.62 -4.86 -4.95
CA GLU A 23 -13.84 -3.50 -4.43
C GLU A 23 -13.03 -3.25 -3.16
N ASN A 24 -13.02 -4.20 -2.23
CA ASN A 24 -12.24 -4.13 -1.00
C ASN A 24 -10.73 -4.01 -1.29
N ILE A 25 -10.21 -4.77 -2.27
CA ILE A 25 -8.82 -4.67 -2.69
C ILE A 25 -8.52 -3.30 -3.29
N ILE A 26 -9.39 -2.77 -4.16
CA ILE A 26 -9.18 -1.45 -4.76
C ILE A 26 -9.22 -0.34 -3.70
N GLN A 27 -10.17 -0.38 -2.76
CA GLN A 27 -10.27 0.60 -1.68
C GLN A 27 -9.02 0.58 -0.79
N MET A 28 -8.63 -0.60 -0.32
CA MET A 28 -7.42 -0.75 0.50
C MET A 28 -6.16 -0.32 -0.28
N SER A 29 -6.02 -0.74 -1.54
CA SER A 29 -4.84 -0.43 -2.35
C SER A 29 -4.76 1.07 -2.60
N THR A 30 -5.89 1.72 -2.88
CA THR A 30 -5.98 3.17 -3.06
C THR A 30 -5.53 3.90 -1.80
N ALA A 31 -6.03 3.49 -0.63
CA ALA A 31 -5.67 4.11 0.65
C ALA A 31 -4.16 3.97 0.94
N LEU A 32 -3.62 2.76 0.80
CA LEU A 32 -2.20 2.51 1.02
C LEU A 32 -1.32 3.30 0.04
N LEU A 33 -1.59 3.19 -1.25
CA LEU A 33 -0.76 3.80 -2.29
C LEU A 33 -0.84 5.32 -2.27
N LYS A 34 -1.99 5.88 -1.90
CA LYS A 34 -2.13 7.32 -1.65
C LYS A 34 -1.30 7.73 -0.44
N PHE A 35 -1.40 7.03 0.68
CA PHE A 35 -0.59 7.30 1.86
C PHE A 35 0.91 7.27 1.54
N LEU A 36 1.39 6.23 0.85
CA LEU A 36 2.80 6.12 0.47
C LEU A 36 3.25 7.28 -0.43
N LYS A 37 2.42 7.68 -1.39
CA LYS A 37 2.70 8.82 -2.28
C LYS A 37 2.73 10.14 -1.50
N ASP A 38 1.72 10.40 -0.68
CA ASP A 38 1.56 11.65 0.08
C ASP A 38 2.71 11.84 1.10
N GLU A 39 3.26 10.75 1.63
CA GLU A 39 4.41 10.75 2.54
C GLU A 39 5.78 10.65 1.83
N ASN A 40 5.81 10.69 0.49
CA ASN A 40 7.01 10.56 -0.35
C ASN A 40 7.81 9.27 -0.12
N LEU A 41 7.14 8.16 0.19
CA LEU A 41 7.76 6.85 0.45
C LEU A 41 7.97 6.01 -0.81
N ILE A 42 7.38 6.44 -1.94
CA ILE A 42 7.54 5.83 -3.26
C ILE A 42 7.90 6.88 -4.30
N CYS A 43 8.76 6.52 -5.26
CA CYS A 43 9.17 7.42 -6.35
C CYS A 43 8.26 7.32 -7.59
N THR A 44 7.40 6.32 -7.65
CA THR A 44 6.49 6.05 -8.77
C THR A 44 5.07 6.56 -8.52
N THR A 45 4.34 6.91 -9.58
CA THR A 45 2.96 7.42 -9.47
C THR A 45 1.90 6.32 -9.68
N PRO A 46 1.19 5.87 -8.62
CA PRO A 46 0.18 4.82 -8.71
C PRO A 46 -1.14 5.25 -9.35
N PHE A 47 -1.38 6.56 -9.47
CA PHE A 47 -2.64 7.11 -9.97
C PHE A 47 -2.51 7.62 -11.41
N THR A 48 -3.60 7.57 -12.16
CA THR A 48 -3.76 8.24 -13.46
C THR A 48 -3.86 9.76 -13.26
N GLU A 49 -3.85 10.52 -14.36
CA GLU A 49 -4.08 11.97 -14.33
C GLU A 49 -5.48 12.33 -13.80
N SER A 50 -6.46 11.44 -13.97
CA SER A 50 -7.80 11.57 -13.40
C SER A 50 -7.89 11.20 -11.90
N GLY A 51 -6.79 10.78 -11.28
CA GLY A 51 -6.74 10.38 -9.87
C GLY A 51 -7.19 8.95 -9.57
N GLU A 52 -7.45 8.15 -10.61
CA GLU A 52 -7.85 6.75 -10.44
C GLU A 52 -6.63 5.84 -10.22
N LEU A 53 -6.80 4.78 -9.41
CA LEU A 53 -5.75 3.79 -9.20
C LEU A 53 -5.48 3.00 -10.49
N LYS A 54 -4.22 2.96 -10.92
CA LYS A 54 -3.75 2.09 -12.00
C LYS A 54 -3.83 0.63 -11.55
N LYS A 55 -4.68 -0.17 -12.21
CA LYS A 55 -4.96 -1.57 -11.81
C LYS A 55 -3.82 -2.53 -12.09
N ASP A 56 -2.88 -2.14 -12.95
CA ASP A 56 -1.65 -2.85 -13.30
C ASP A 56 -0.45 -2.39 -12.44
N PHE A 57 -0.66 -1.52 -11.46
CA PHE A 57 0.42 -0.97 -10.66
C PHE A 57 1.05 -1.98 -9.70
N GLU A 58 2.38 -1.94 -9.64
CA GLU A 58 3.20 -2.70 -8.71
C GLU A 58 4.23 -1.77 -8.07
N ILE A 59 4.60 -2.06 -6.82
CA ILE A 59 5.74 -1.45 -6.14
C ILE A 59 6.85 -2.49 -6.10
N ARG A 60 8.01 -2.11 -6.61
CA ARG A 60 9.26 -2.84 -6.44
C ARG A 60 10.08 -2.24 -5.30
N GLU A 61 11.05 -3.00 -4.81
CA GLU A 61 11.91 -2.54 -3.71
C GLU A 61 12.69 -1.29 -4.09
N SER A 62 13.15 -1.19 -5.35
CA SER A 62 13.82 0.01 -5.85
C SER A 62 12.93 1.25 -5.96
N ASP A 63 11.60 1.08 -5.91
CA ASP A 63 10.66 2.21 -5.97
C ASP A 63 10.45 2.85 -4.59
N LEU A 64 10.95 2.22 -3.52
CA LEU A 64 10.75 2.63 -2.13
C LEU A 64 11.94 3.41 -1.58
N THR A 65 11.67 4.38 -0.71
CA THR A 65 12.70 4.94 0.18
C THR A 65 13.08 3.95 1.28
N GLU A 66 14.14 4.25 2.04
CA GLU A 66 14.55 3.42 3.18
C GLU A 66 13.42 3.28 4.23
N GLU A 67 12.71 4.37 4.52
CA GLU A 67 11.56 4.36 5.43
C GLU A 67 10.39 3.58 4.84
N GLY A 68 10.17 3.68 3.53
CA GLY A 68 9.17 2.88 2.82
C GLY A 68 9.45 1.38 2.96
N VAL A 69 10.70 0.96 2.75
CA VAL A 69 11.15 -0.43 2.93
C VAL A 69 10.89 -0.90 4.37
N GLU A 70 11.22 -0.09 5.38
CA GLU A 70 11.00 -0.45 6.78
C GLU A 70 9.52 -0.54 7.16
N LEU A 71 8.68 0.35 6.60
CA LEU A 71 7.23 0.32 6.81
C LEU A 71 6.61 -0.96 6.23
N PHE A 72 7.06 -1.41 5.06
CA PHE A 72 6.65 -2.69 4.47
C PHE A 72 7.02 -3.88 5.34
N LYS A 73 8.18 -3.86 6.00
CA LYS A 73 8.62 -4.93 6.91
C LYS A 73 7.83 -4.97 8.21
N SER A 74 7.55 -3.81 8.80
CA SER A 74 7.14 -3.73 10.21
C SER A 74 5.65 -3.40 10.42
N ALA A 75 5.01 -2.68 9.50
CA ALA A 75 3.70 -2.05 9.75
C ALA A 75 2.61 -2.47 8.77
N ILE A 76 2.89 -2.58 7.46
CA ILE A 76 1.85 -2.80 6.44
C ILE A 76 1.07 -4.10 6.68
N HIS A 77 1.76 -5.20 7.02
CA HIS A 77 1.09 -6.47 7.35
C HIS A 77 0.19 -6.36 8.60
N LYS A 78 0.61 -5.59 9.61
CA LYS A 78 -0.18 -5.37 10.83
C LYS A 78 -1.41 -4.51 10.53
N TRP A 79 -1.28 -3.52 9.67
CA TRP A 79 -2.38 -2.69 9.20
C TRP A 79 -3.41 -3.52 8.43
N TRP A 80 -2.98 -4.39 7.52
CA TRP A 80 -3.87 -5.35 6.85
C TRP A 80 -4.65 -6.23 7.82
N LYS A 81 -4.00 -6.79 8.84
CA LYS A 81 -4.70 -7.57 9.88
C LYS A 81 -5.75 -6.76 10.62
N LYS A 82 -5.54 -5.45 10.81
CA LYS A 82 -6.55 -4.57 11.42
C LYS A 82 -7.75 -4.37 10.51
N ILE A 83 -7.54 -4.21 9.20
CA ILE A 83 -8.61 -4.17 8.21
C ILE A 83 -9.42 -5.48 8.24
N ASP A 84 -8.74 -6.62 8.27
CA ASP A 84 -9.41 -7.93 8.37
C ASP A 84 -10.21 -8.06 9.67
N ALA A 85 -9.81 -7.37 10.74
CA ALA A 85 -10.51 -7.30 12.02
C ALA A 85 -11.62 -6.23 12.06
N GLY A 86 -11.91 -5.55 10.95
CA GLY A 86 -13.02 -4.58 10.83
C GLY A 86 -12.61 -3.11 10.88
N LEU A 87 -11.32 -2.78 10.84
CA LEU A 87 -10.88 -1.40 10.61
C LEU A 87 -11.36 -0.92 9.24
N ASP A 88 -11.73 0.37 9.14
CA ASP A 88 -12.04 0.99 7.86
C ASP A 88 -10.81 0.93 6.93
N ARG A 89 -11.02 0.55 5.66
CA ARG A 89 -9.95 0.39 4.66
C ARG A 89 -9.23 1.69 4.31
N SER A 90 -9.89 2.82 4.54
CA SER A 90 -9.34 4.16 4.33
C SER A 90 -8.57 4.69 5.54
N ASP A 91 -8.69 4.04 6.70
CA ASP A 91 -8.01 4.48 7.93
C ASP A 91 -6.53 4.09 7.90
N VAL A 92 -5.68 5.07 7.62
CA VAL A 92 -4.21 4.96 7.60
C VAL A 92 -3.56 5.51 8.87
N SER A 93 -4.33 5.82 9.92
CA SER A 93 -3.82 6.41 11.17
C SER A 93 -2.74 5.54 11.84
N PHE A 94 -2.92 4.22 11.80
CA PHE A 94 -1.93 3.26 12.28
C PHE A 94 -0.62 3.34 11.48
N LEU A 95 -0.69 3.39 10.14
CA LEU A 95 0.50 3.52 9.29
C LEU A 95 1.24 4.83 9.56
N LYS A 96 0.49 5.92 9.72
CA LYS A 96 1.06 7.22 10.06
C LYS A 96 1.80 7.18 11.40
N SER A 97 1.21 6.55 12.42
CA SER A 97 1.86 6.42 13.74
C SER A 97 3.12 5.57 13.69
N GLU A 98 3.16 4.49 12.90
CA GLU A 98 4.35 3.66 12.74
C GLU A 98 5.44 4.39 11.95
N LEU A 99 5.08 5.13 10.89
CA LEU A 99 6.02 5.94 10.12
C LEU A 99 6.72 7.00 10.98
N GLU A 100 5.97 7.68 11.86
CA GLU A 100 6.54 8.66 12.80
C GLU A 100 7.55 8.05 13.78
N LYS A 101 7.44 6.75 14.07
CA LYS A 101 8.45 6.04 14.88
C LYS A 101 9.68 5.74 14.05
N ILE A 102 9.50 5.31 12.79
CA ILE A 102 10.61 5.01 11.86
C ILE A 102 11.44 6.27 11.59
N LYS A 103 10.80 7.42 11.34
CA LYS A 103 11.49 8.71 11.07
C LYS A 103 12.27 9.28 12.27
N LYS A 104 12.09 8.74 13.47
CA LYS A 104 12.76 9.18 14.71
C LYS A 104 13.93 8.28 15.12
N LEU A 105 14.16 7.19 14.39
CA LEU A 105 15.32 6.31 14.55
C LEU A 105 16.55 6.94 13.91
#